data_AF-A0A4Q9MJQ7-F1
#
_entry.id   AF-A0A4Q9MJQ7-F1
#
_cell.length_a   1.000
_cell.length_b   1.000
_cell.length_c   1.000
_cell.angle_alpha   90.00
_cell.angle_beta   90.00
_cell.angle_gamma   90.00
#
_symmetry.space_group_name_H-M   'P 1'
#
loop_
_entity.id
_entity.type
_entity.pdbx_description
1 polymer ?
#
loop_
_entity_poly.entity_id
_entity_poly.type
_entity_poly.pdbx_seq_one_letter_code
_entity_poly.pdbx_strand_id
1 'polypeptide(L)'
;MDVPPVEILQKIFQLACIDGGLRAIVRPIRFGSVAVLCASKQLLAFLSIYEQERQQSPETKLKISRLTFKEPVHTEIPSPPSHASPPPPPPPPPPHTHNTPTEELKFDPAALPLIQTLLSLAAPDLHTLVLQHSATQPGRTPPNFPLLSHPFPCLRSLTLLGLTHHDWLLAAPLRAAPTRPPLFPALTRLYINTPTESYSSPRASCASSGPRTGSAFRYHCQPQVMATHTRPPSAGAPRRLP
;
A
#
# COMPACT_ATOMS: atom_id res chain seq x y z
N MET A 1 -29.13 -17.72 5.63
CA MET A 1 -27.77 -17.27 5.28
C MET A 1 -27.82 -16.92 3.81
N ASP A 2 -28.28 -15.71 3.50
CA ASP A 2 -28.39 -15.24 2.12
C ASP A 2 -26.98 -14.99 1.59
N VAL A 3 -26.54 -15.85 0.68
CA VAL A 3 -25.26 -15.68 -0.01
C VAL A 3 -25.45 -14.56 -1.02
N PRO A 4 -24.59 -13.52 -1.04
CA PRO A 4 -24.71 -12.46 -2.02
C PRO A 4 -24.63 -13.03 -3.44
N PRO A 5 -25.37 -12.46 -4.41
CA PRO A 5 -25.36 -12.92 -5.80
C PRO A 5 -23.92 -13.01 -6.33
N VAL A 6 -23.63 -14.09 -7.04
CA VAL A 6 -22.28 -14.39 -7.56
C VAL A 6 -21.73 -13.25 -8.43
N GLU A 7 -22.60 -12.46 -9.04
CA GLU A 7 -22.31 -11.30 -9.86
C GLU A 7 -21.70 -10.14 -9.06
N ILE A 8 -22.14 -9.92 -7.82
CA ILE A 8 -21.59 -8.88 -6.93
C ILE A 8 -20.18 -9.27 -6.50
N LEU A 9 -20.01 -10.54 -6.10
CA LEU A 9 -18.71 -11.09 -5.75
C LEU A 9 -17.74 -10.99 -6.93
N GLN A 10 -18.17 -11.37 -8.14
CA GLN A 10 -17.36 -11.23 -9.36
C GLN A 10 -16.93 -9.78 -9.64
N LYS A 11 -17.81 -8.79 -9.41
CA LYS A 11 -17.45 -7.37 -9.55
C LYS A 11 -16.41 -6.92 -8.52
N ILE A 12 -16.55 -7.32 -7.25
CA ILE A 12 -15.52 -7.04 -6.22
C ILE A 12 -14.19 -7.69 -6.63
N PHE A 13 -14.23 -8.93 -7.11
CA PHE A 13 -13.05 -9.66 -7.57
C PHE A 13 -12.36 -8.98 -8.76
N GLN A 14 -13.12 -8.55 -9.78
CA GLN A 14 -12.55 -7.83 -10.92
C GLN A 14 -11.91 -6.49 -10.52
N LEU A 15 -12.46 -5.81 -9.51
CA LEU A 15 -11.95 -4.53 -9.02
C LEU A 15 -10.76 -4.68 -8.06
N ALA A 16 -10.68 -5.78 -7.31
CA ALA A 16 -9.66 -6.02 -6.29
C ALA A 16 -8.50 -6.94 -6.74
N CYS A 17 -8.60 -7.60 -7.90
CA CYS A 17 -7.58 -8.55 -8.36
C CYS A 17 -7.14 -8.27 -9.79
N ILE A 18 -6.04 -7.53 -9.95
CA ILE A 18 -5.39 -7.33 -11.25
C ILE A 18 -4.17 -8.25 -11.40
N ASP A 19 -3.81 -9.03 -10.37
CA ASP A 19 -2.52 -9.74 -10.34
C ASP A 19 -2.64 -11.21 -9.88
N GLY A 20 -3.66 -11.92 -10.37
CA GLY A 20 -3.74 -13.38 -10.28
C GLY A 20 -4.10 -13.92 -8.89
N GLY A 21 -5.35 -14.39 -8.74
CA GLY A 21 -5.80 -15.00 -7.49
C GLY A 21 -7.20 -15.61 -7.57
N LEU A 22 -7.49 -16.36 -8.63
CA LEU A 22 -8.68 -17.20 -8.79
C LEU A 22 -8.71 -18.30 -7.72
N ARG A 23 -9.61 -18.19 -6.73
CA ARG A 23 -10.44 -19.27 -6.13
C ARG A 23 -11.05 -18.82 -4.79
N ALA A 24 -12.32 -18.46 -4.79
CA ALA A 24 -13.15 -18.51 -3.59
C ALA A 24 -14.55 -18.97 -3.96
N ILE A 25 -14.70 -20.29 -4.11
CA ILE A 25 -16.01 -20.94 -4.19
C ILE A 25 -16.59 -20.95 -2.76
N VAL A 26 -17.68 -20.20 -2.59
CA VAL A 26 -18.81 -20.44 -1.66
C VAL A 26 -18.45 -20.70 -0.19
N ARG A 27 -18.09 -19.65 0.56
CA ARG A 27 -18.25 -19.48 2.03
C ARG A 27 -18.14 -17.98 2.36
N PRO A 28 -18.64 -17.46 3.51
CA PRO A 28 -18.59 -16.03 3.83
C PRO A 28 -17.16 -15.52 3.70
N ILE A 29 -16.92 -14.74 2.65
CA ILE A 29 -15.59 -14.47 2.12
C ILE A 29 -14.90 -13.53 3.08
N ARG A 30 -14.01 -14.09 3.90
CA ARG A 30 -13.06 -13.31 4.68
C ARG A 30 -12.02 -12.78 3.70
N PHE A 31 -12.02 -11.48 3.44
CA PHE A 31 -10.98 -10.81 2.68
C PHE A 31 -9.65 -10.81 3.46
N GLY A 32 -9.02 -11.97 3.59
CA GLY A 32 -7.75 -12.09 4.32
C GLY A 32 -6.64 -11.26 3.67
N SER A 33 -6.68 -11.08 2.35
CA SER A 33 -5.72 -10.25 1.63
C SER A 33 -6.40 -9.49 0.51
N VAL A 34 -6.22 -8.18 0.47
CA VAL A 34 -6.75 -7.29 -0.56
C VAL A 34 -5.59 -6.52 -1.18
N ALA A 35 -5.54 -6.45 -2.50
CA ALA A 35 -4.71 -5.53 -3.23
C ALA A 35 -5.62 -4.50 -3.93
N VAL A 36 -5.35 -3.22 -3.75
CA VAL A 36 -6.16 -2.15 -4.33
C VAL A 36 -5.26 -1.29 -5.19
N LEU A 37 -5.67 -1.01 -6.42
CA LEU A 37 -5.01 0.04 -7.18
C LEU A 37 -5.44 1.41 -6.67
N CYS A 38 -4.48 2.32 -6.59
CA CYS A 38 -4.71 3.69 -6.15
C CYS A 38 -5.39 4.58 -7.22
N ALA A 39 -6.38 4.07 -7.94
CA ALA A 39 -7.21 4.84 -8.87
C ALA A 39 -8.53 5.22 -8.18
N SER A 40 -8.87 6.52 -8.13
CA SER A 40 -10.00 7.03 -7.33
C SER A 40 -11.32 6.32 -7.62
N LYS A 41 -11.64 6.05 -8.89
CA LYS A 41 -12.88 5.34 -9.27
C LYS A 41 -12.93 3.91 -8.71
N GLN A 42 -11.81 3.19 -8.74
CA GLN A 42 -11.72 1.81 -8.24
C GLN A 42 -11.74 1.77 -6.72
N LEU A 43 -11.01 2.68 -6.07
CA LEU A 43 -11.04 2.85 -4.61
C LEU A 43 -12.44 3.18 -4.10
N LEU A 44 -13.13 4.12 -4.76
CA LEU A 44 -14.48 4.52 -4.39
C LEU A 44 -15.45 3.34 -4.53
N ALA A 45 -15.41 2.62 -5.66
CA ALA A 45 -16.24 1.44 -5.87
C ALA A 45 -15.95 0.35 -4.83
N PHE A 46 -14.68 0.10 -4.52
CA PHE A 46 -14.28 -0.85 -3.48
C PHE A 46 -14.81 -0.45 -2.11
N LEU A 47 -14.66 0.83 -1.73
CA LEU A 47 -15.15 1.36 -0.46
C LEU A 47 -16.66 1.20 -0.32
N SER A 48 -17.42 1.58 -1.35
CA SER A 48 -18.88 1.44 -1.33
C SER A 48 -19.31 0.00 -1.07
N ILE A 49 -18.65 -0.98 -1.71
CA ILE A 49 -18.98 -2.39 -1.51
C ILE A 49 -18.50 -2.88 -0.14
N TYR A 50 -17.30 -2.51 0.28
CA TYR A 50 -16.75 -2.88 1.60
C TYR A 50 -17.62 -2.38 2.76
N GLU A 51 -18.09 -1.13 2.67
CA GLU A 51 -19.01 -0.56 3.66
C GLU A 51 -20.38 -1.24 3.64
N GLN A 52 -20.96 -1.48 2.45
CA GLN A 52 -22.23 -2.17 2.30
C GLN A 52 -22.19 -3.57 2.93
N GLU A 53 -21.16 -4.36 2.61
CA GLU A 53 -20.98 -5.71 3.15
C GLU A 53 -20.80 -5.69 4.68
N ARG A 54 -20.09 -4.68 5.21
CA ARG A 54 -19.93 -4.49 6.66
C ARG A 54 -21.25 -4.16 7.35
N GLN A 55 -22.14 -3.43 6.69
CA GLN A 55 -23.48 -3.12 7.20
C GLN A 55 -24.42 -4.32 7.16
N GLN A 56 -24.34 -5.14 6.11
CA GLN A 56 -25.20 -6.31 5.93
C GLN A 56 -24.89 -7.44 6.92
N SER A 57 -23.63 -7.56 7.36
CA SER A 57 -23.19 -8.64 8.24
C SER A 57 -22.49 -8.11 9.50
N PRO A 58 -23.19 -7.41 10.42
CA PRO A 58 -22.57 -6.82 11.60
C PRO A 58 -21.95 -7.88 12.53
N GLU A 59 -22.54 -9.07 12.60
CA GLU A 59 -22.02 -10.20 13.37
C GLU A 59 -20.78 -10.83 12.72
N THR A 60 -20.72 -10.80 11.38
CA THR A 60 -19.62 -11.38 10.63
C THR A 60 -18.61 -10.28 10.33
N LYS A 61 -17.82 -9.89 11.35
CA LYS A 61 -16.79 -8.85 11.23
C LYS A 61 -15.91 -9.13 10.01
N LEU A 62 -16.09 -8.37 8.93
CA LEU A 62 -15.22 -8.42 7.76
C LEU A 62 -13.84 -7.93 8.19
N LYS A 63 -12.86 -8.82 8.10
CA LYS A 63 -11.49 -8.54 8.54
C LYS A 63 -10.59 -8.51 7.33
N ILE A 64 -10.11 -7.31 6.99
CA ILE A 64 -8.97 -7.15 6.09
C ILE A 64 -7.71 -7.32 6.92
N SER A 65 -7.12 -8.53 6.90
CA SER A 65 -5.88 -8.77 7.66
C SER A 65 -4.63 -8.38 6.88
N ARG A 66 -4.68 -8.35 5.54
CA ARG A 66 -3.61 -7.84 4.67
C ARG A 66 -4.16 -6.88 3.63
N LEU A 67 -3.56 -5.70 3.54
CA LEU A 67 -3.91 -4.67 2.56
C LEU A 67 -2.66 -4.24 1.79
N THR A 68 -2.76 -4.23 0.47
CA THR A 68 -1.69 -3.83 -0.43
C THR A 68 -2.21 -2.70 -1.32
N PHE A 69 -1.58 -1.54 -1.25
CA PHE A 69 -1.84 -0.44 -2.18
C PHE A 69 -0.80 -0.48 -3.28
N LYS A 70 -1.26 -0.54 -4.53
CA LYS A 70 -0.40 -0.47 -5.71
C LYS A 70 -0.74 0.80 -6.47
N GLU A 71 0.26 1.64 -6.69
CA GLU A 71 0.13 2.68 -7.72
C GLU A 71 0.00 2.01 -9.10
N PRO A 72 -0.88 2.49 -9.98
CA PRO A 72 -0.98 1.98 -11.34
C PRO A 72 0.38 2.14 -12.03
N VAL A 73 1.10 1.04 -12.23
CA VAL A 73 2.33 1.03 -13.02
C VAL A 73 1.94 1.05 -14.47
N HIS A 74 2.47 2.01 -15.23
CA HIS A 74 2.42 1.97 -16.68
C HIS A 74 3.28 0.79 -17.14
N THR A 75 2.67 -0.39 -17.17
CA THR A 75 3.19 -1.51 -17.95
C THR A 75 2.81 -1.20 -19.39
N GLU A 76 3.49 -0.22 -19.97
CA GLU A 76 3.79 -0.26 -21.38
C GLU A 76 4.61 -1.54 -21.52
N ILE A 77 3.93 -2.68 -21.72
CA ILE A 77 4.58 -3.90 -22.15
C ILE A 77 5.28 -3.44 -23.42
N PRO A 78 6.62 -3.34 -23.44
CA PRO A 78 7.32 -2.96 -24.65
C PRO A 78 6.82 -3.94 -25.68
N SER A 79 6.12 -3.44 -26.70
CA SER A 79 5.61 -4.31 -27.75
C SER A 79 6.81 -5.15 -28.17
N PRO A 80 6.71 -6.50 -28.14
CA PRO A 80 7.86 -7.37 -28.40
C PRO A 80 8.52 -6.84 -29.66
N PRO A 81 9.85 -6.63 -29.67
CA PRO A 81 10.53 -6.03 -30.80
C PRO A 81 10.10 -6.82 -32.02
N SER A 82 9.31 -6.17 -32.89
CA SER A 82 8.70 -6.82 -34.03
C SER A 82 9.84 -7.47 -34.79
N HIS A 83 9.92 -8.81 -34.75
CA HIS A 83 11.01 -9.55 -35.36
C HIS A 83 11.02 -9.17 -36.83
N ALA A 84 12.00 -8.37 -37.22
CA ALA A 84 12.07 -7.76 -38.52
C ALA A 84 12.14 -8.85 -39.59
N SER A 85 11.11 -8.91 -40.42
CA SER A 85 11.26 -9.43 -41.78
C SER A 85 12.33 -8.60 -42.51
N PRO A 86 13.12 -9.22 -43.41
CA PRO A 86 14.14 -8.53 -44.19
C PRO A 86 13.58 -7.32 -44.95
N PRO A 87 14.38 -6.25 -45.16
CA PRO A 87 13.89 -4.94 -45.58
C PRO A 87 13.34 -4.95 -47.03
N PRO A 88 12.09 -4.50 -47.26
CA PRO A 88 11.60 -4.16 -48.60
C PRO A 88 12.14 -2.79 -49.10
N PRO A 89 12.12 -2.52 -50.41
CA PRO A 89 12.66 -1.28 -51.02
C PRO A 89 11.99 0.01 -50.50
N PRO A 90 12.68 1.16 -50.55
CA PRO A 90 12.25 2.39 -49.89
C PRO A 90 10.94 2.94 -50.49
N PRO A 91 9.85 3.04 -49.71
CA PRO A 91 8.63 3.73 -50.12
C PRO A 91 8.71 5.26 -49.89
N PRO A 92 7.85 6.06 -50.55
CA PRO A 92 7.79 7.52 -50.41
C PRO A 92 7.54 7.97 -48.96
N PRO A 93 7.98 9.19 -48.58
CA PRO A 93 7.92 9.68 -47.21
C PRO A 93 6.48 9.68 -46.69
N PRO A 94 6.19 8.98 -45.58
CA PRO A 94 4.84 8.89 -45.06
C PRO A 94 4.39 10.23 -44.44
N PRO A 95 3.11 10.61 -44.61
CA PRO A 95 2.53 11.78 -43.98
C PRO A 95 2.53 11.61 -42.45
N HIS A 96 3.11 12.61 -41.78
CA HIS A 96 3.08 12.95 -40.36
C HIS A 96 2.54 11.88 -39.39
N THR A 97 3.49 11.29 -38.65
CA THR A 97 3.27 10.50 -37.43
C THR A 97 2.32 11.21 -36.48
N HIS A 98 1.13 10.62 -36.30
CA HIS A 98 0.24 10.94 -35.20
C HIS A 98 0.93 10.55 -33.89
N ASN A 99 1.43 11.53 -33.15
CA ASN A 99 1.86 11.35 -31.77
C ASN A 99 0.59 11.05 -30.96
N THR A 100 0.28 9.77 -30.74
CA THR A 100 -0.74 9.38 -29.76
C THR A 100 -0.25 9.92 -28.41
N PRO A 101 -0.97 10.84 -27.75
CA PRO A 101 -0.54 11.34 -26.47
C PRO A 101 -0.49 10.17 -25.50
N THR A 102 0.72 9.79 -25.09
CA THR A 102 0.94 8.93 -23.93
C THR A 102 0.33 9.67 -22.75
N GLU A 103 -0.89 9.30 -22.36
CA GLU A 103 -1.50 9.82 -21.14
C GLU A 103 -0.65 9.35 -19.97
N GLU A 104 0.24 10.22 -19.49
CA GLU A 104 0.92 10.00 -18.23
C GLU A 104 -0.13 9.80 -17.14
N LEU A 105 -0.26 8.58 -16.65
CA LEU A 105 -1.12 8.22 -15.53
C LEU A 105 -0.58 8.88 -14.26
N LYS A 106 -1.00 10.12 -14.07
CA LYS A 106 -0.67 10.94 -12.92
C LYS A 106 -1.41 10.38 -11.71
N PHE A 107 -0.67 10.07 -10.64
CA PHE A 107 -1.28 9.82 -9.32
C PHE A 107 -2.39 10.84 -9.05
N ASP A 108 -3.61 10.35 -8.88
CA ASP A 108 -4.78 11.17 -8.67
C ASP A 108 -4.81 11.61 -7.19
N PRO A 109 -4.62 12.90 -6.88
CA PRO A 109 -4.67 13.38 -5.50
C PRO A 109 -6.04 13.12 -4.85
N ALA A 110 -7.12 12.96 -5.63
CA ALA A 110 -8.44 12.61 -5.11
C ALA A 110 -8.51 11.18 -4.54
N ALA A 111 -7.52 10.32 -4.81
CA ALA A 111 -7.44 8.99 -4.24
C ALA A 111 -7.00 9.00 -2.77
N LEU A 112 -6.28 10.04 -2.33
CA LEU A 112 -5.70 10.10 -0.98
C LEU A 112 -6.76 10.02 0.14
N PRO A 113 -7.84 10.83 0.13
CA PRO A 113 -8.90 10.71 1.12
C PRO A 113 -9.54 9.31 1.15
N LEU A 114 -9.70 8.68 -0.02
CA LEU A 114 -10.27 7.34 -0.13
C LEU A 114 -9.34 6.28 0.48
N ILE A 115 -8.03 6.38 0.24
CA ILE A 115 -7.04 5.50 0.84
C ILE A 115 -7.04 5.65 2.38
N GLN A 116 -7.13 6.90 2.87
CA GLN A 116 -7.21 7.17 4.31
C GLN A 116 -8.47 6.59 4.94
N THR A 117 -9.63 6.74 4.29
CA THR A 117 -10.90 6.13 4.73
C THR A 117 -10.79 4.60 4.75
N LEU A 118 -10.22 3.98 3.72
CA LEU A 118 -10.05 2.54 3.69
C LEU A 118 -9.12 2.05 4.81
N LEU A 119 -8.00 2.76 5.02
CA LEU A 119 -7.06 2.45 6.09
C LEU A 119 -7.69 2.59 7.46
N SER A 120 -8.49 3.64 7.72
CA SER A 120 -9.14 3.83 9.02
C SER A 120 -10.18 2.75 9.30
N LEU A 121 -10.94 2.33 8.27
CA LEU A 121 -11.91 1.25 8.39
C LEU A 121 -11.24 -0.12 8.61
N ALA A 122 -10.08 -0.37 8.00
CA ALA A 122 -9.34 -1.62 8.14
C ALA A 122 -8.44 -1.67 9.39
N ALA A 123 -8.03 -0.51 9.93
CA ALA A 123 -7.01 -0.39 10.98
C ALA A 123 -7.20 -1.31 12.20
N PRO A 124 -8.42 -1.52 12.74
CA PRO A 124 -8.61 -2.36 13.92
C PRO A 124 -8.23 -3.84 13.72
N ASP A 125 -8.27 -4.34 12.48
CA ASP A 125 -8.04 -5.76 12.16
C ASP A 125 -6.85 -5.98 11.22
N LEU A 126 -6.20 -4.91 10.77
CA LEU A 126 -5.11 -4.97 9.80
C LEU A 126 -3.83 -5.50 10.43
N HIS A 127 -3.32 -6.63 9.92
CA HIS A 127 -2.08 -7.27 10.40
C HIS A 127 -0.88 -6.98 9.50
N THR A 128 -1.11 -6.81 8.20
CA THR A 128 -0.07 -6.55 7.20
C THR A 128 -0.49 -5.41 6.29
N LEU A 129 0.36 -4.40 6.17
CA LEU A 129 0.18 -3.28 5.25
C LEU A 129 1.37 -3.22 4.28
N VAL A 130 1.06 -3.19 2.99
CA VAL A 130 2.05 -2.99 1.92
C VAL A 130 1.68 -1.73 1.17
N LEU A 131 2.59 -0.77 1.14
CA LEU A 131 2.47 0.47 0.38
C LEU A 131 3.50 0.41 -0.74
N GLN A 132 3.02 0.19 -1.97
CA GLN A 132 3.83 0.20 -3.16
C GLN A 132 3.57 1.47 -3.95
N HIS A 133 4.57 2.34 -3.93
CA HIS A 133 4.62 3.56 -4.72
C HIS A 133 5.54 3.31 -5.91
N SER A 134 5.10 3.62 -7.12
CA SER A 134 6.01 3.65 -8.27
C SER A 134 6.88 4.89 -8.14
N ALA A 135 8.19 4.78 -8.34
CA ALA A 135 9.12 5.87 -8.06
C ALA A 135 8.62 7.18 -8.70
N THR A 136 8.31 8.17 -7.87
CA THR A 136 7.87 9.48 -8.33
C THR A 136 8.95 10.07 -9.22
N GLN A 137 8.57 10.67 -10.35
CA GLN A 137 9.48 11.53 -11.10
C GLN A 137 10.19 12.50 -10.12
N PRO A 138 11.51 12.68 -10.23
CA PRO A 138 12.24 13.64 -9.41
C PRO A 138 11.58 15.02 -9.51
N GLY A 139 11.40 15.69 -8.37
CA GLY A 139 10.79 17.02 -8.29
C GLY A 139 9.30 17.04 -7.98
N ARG A 140 8.63 15.88 -7.89
CA ARG A 140 7.25 15.83 -7.39
C ARG A 140 7.26 15.96 -5.87
N THR A 141 6.69 17.06 -5.36
CA THR A 141 6.54 17.24 -3.92
C THR A 141 5.62 16.15 -3.36
N PRO A 142 6.00 15.50 -2.25
CA PRO A 142 5.12 14.54 -1.59
C PRO A 142 3.84 15.26 -1.15
N PRO A 143 2.69 14.57 -1.14
CA PRO A 143 1.46 15.15 -0.63
C PRO A 143 1.65 15.60 0.83
N ASN A 144 1.19 16.80 1.17
CA ASN A 144 1.29 17.37 2.52
C ASN A 144 0.44 16.65 3.58
N PHE A 145 -0.21 15.55 3.22
CA PHE A 145 -1.15 14.85 4.09
C PHE A 145 -0.58 13.51 4.57
N PRO A 146 -0.54 13.27 5.90
CA PRO A 146 -0.07 12.00 6.42
C PRO A 146 -1.03 10.89 6.01
N LEU A 147 -0.52 9.86 5.32
CA LEU A 147 -1.35 8.73 4.91
C LEU A 147 -1.87 7.93 6.11
N LEU A 148 -1.04 7.83 7.16
CA LEU A 148 -1.30 7.03 8.35
C LEU A 148 -1.61 7.95 9.53
N SER A 149 -2.89 8.32 9.68
CA SER A 149 -3.35 9.22 10.74
C SER A 149 -3.98 8.48 11.94
N HIS A 150 -4.30 7.19 11.78
CA HIS A 150 -5.02 6.38 12.77
C HIS A 150 -4.12 5.28 13.36
N PRO A 151 -4.30 4.90 14.63
CA PRO A 151 -3.54 3.82 15.23
C PRO A 151 -3.93 2.48 14.60
N PHE A 152 -2.93 1.62 14.38
CA PHE A 152 -3.12 0.26 13.89
C PHE A 152 -2.72 -0.74 14.99
N PRO A 153 -3.64 -1.05 15.92
CA PRO A 153 -3.33 -1.83 17.11
C PRO A 153 -2.86 -3.26 16.80
N CYS A 154 -3.29 -3.82 15.67
CA CYS A 154 -3.01 -5.19 15.26
C CYS A 154 -1.93 -5.31 14.17
N LEU A 155 -1.38 -4.20 13.68
CA LEU A 155 -0.43 -4.21 12.57
C LEU A 155 0.90 -4.79 13.02
N ARG A 156 1.26 -5.95 12.45
CA ARG A 156 2.50 -6.66 12.76
C ARG A 156 3.58 -6.45 11.70
N SER A 157 3.18 -6.20 10.46
CA SER A 157 4.09 -6.10 9.32
C SER A 157 3.76 -4.88 8.46
N LEU A 158 4.74 -4.00 8.24
CA LEU A 158 4.66 -2.86 7.34
C LEU A 158 5.73 -2.97 6.26
N THR A 159 5.33 -2.89 5.00
CA THR A 159 6.22 -2.96 3.83
C THR A 159 6.05 -1.69 3.00
N LEU A 160 7.14 -0.97 2.83
CA LEU A 160 7.23 0.29 2.08
C LEU A 160 8.09 0.04 0.84
N LEU A 161 7.52 0.09 -0.35
CA LEU A 161 8.20 -0.20 -1.62
C LEU A 161 8.20 1.03 -2.51
N GLY A 162 9.36 1.39 -3.06
CA GLY A 162 9.48 2.42 -4.11
C GLY A 162 9.29 3.86 -3.61
N LEU A 163 9.28 4.07 -2.29
CA LEU A 163 9.13 5.38 -1.67
C LEU A 163 10.47 6.12 -1.62
N THR A 164 10.57 7.22 -2.35
CA THR A 164 11.75 8.12 -2.37
C THR A 164 11.84 8.94 -1.08
N HIS A 165 10.69 9.42 -0.60
CA HIS A 165 10.55 10.09 0.68
C HIS A 165 9.72 9.18 1.60
N HIS A 166 10.27 8.71 2.71
CA HIS A 166 9.50 7.95 3.72
C HIS A 166 9.02 8.86 4.87
N ASP A 167 9.58 10.06 4.95
CA ASP A 167 9.26 11.04 5.99
C ASP A 167 7.79 11.48 5.96
N TRP A 168 7.18 11.66 4.80
CA TRP A 168 5.75 12.04 4.72
C TRP A 168 4.82 10.95 5.28
N LEU A 169 5.27 9.69 5.26
CA LEU A 169 4.51 8.53 5.70
C LEU A 169 4.63 8.28 7.20
N LEU A 170 5.84 8.45 7.74
CA LEU A 170 6.16 8.10 9.13
C LEU A 170 6.53 9.31 10.01
N ALA A 171 7.11 10.37 9.46
CA ALA A 171 7.67 11.45 10.28
C ALA A 171 6.57 12.29 10.95
N ALA A 172 5.44 12.56 10.30
CA ALA A 172 4.37 13.34 10.93
C ALA A 172 3.76 12.63 12.15
N PRO A 173 3.42 11.32 12.09
CA PRO A 173 3.01 10.58 13.28
C PRO A 173 4.10 10.43 14.36
N LEU A 174 5.36 10.23 13.95
CA LEU A 174 6.48 10.05 14.89
C LEU A 174 6.92 11.35 15.58
N ARG A 175 6.70 12.50 14.94
CA ARG A 175 6.97 13.83 15.51
C ARG A 175 5.85 14.34 16.40
N ALA A 176 4.72 13.63 16.47
CA ALA A 176 3.63 14.01 17.36
C ALA A 176 4.10 13.99 18.83
N ALA A 177 3.51 14.86 19.66
CA ALA A 177 3.85 15.00 21.07
C ALA A 177 3.89 13.63 21.79
N PRO A 178 4.79 13.44 22.77
CA PRO A 178 4.99 12.17 23.48
C PRO A 178 3.75 11.65 24.21
N THR A 179 2.71 12.46 24.33
CA THR A 179 1.41 12.11 24.92
C THR A 179 0.53 11.27 24.00
N ARG A 180 0.85 11.16 22.71
CA ARG A 180 0.03 10.41 21.75
C ARG A 180 0.31 8.91 21.86
N PRO A 181 -0.72 8.04 21.85
CA PRO A 181 -0.50 6.61 21.78
C PRO A 181 0.30 6.23 20.52
N PRO A 182 1.16 5.19 20.60
CA PRO A 182 1.97 4.77 19.46
C PRO A 182 1.08 4.36 18.29
N LEU A 183 1.49 4.75 17.07
CA LEU A 183 0.72 4.47 15.85
C LEU A 183 0.68 2.96 15.52
N PHE A 184 1.75 2.23 15.85
CA PHE A 184 1.89 0.80 15.57
C PHE A 184 2.37 0.03 16.82
N PRO A 185 1.54 -0.11 17.87
CA PRO A 185 1.95 -0.73 19.13
C PRO A 185 2.38 -2.20 18.99
N ALA A 186 1.89 -2.91 17.95
CA ALA A 186 2.17 -4.33 17.72
C ALA A 186 3.15 -4.59 16.56
N LEU A 187 3.81 -3.57 16.01
CA LEU A 187 4.68 -3.73 14.85
C LEU A 187 5.93 -4.53 15.20
N THR A 188 6.15 -5.63 14.49
CA THR A 188 7.31 -6.52 14.69
C THR A 188 8.20 -6.60 13.45
N ARG A 189 7.68 -6.24 12.28
CA ARG A 189 8.40 -6.27 11.00
C ARG A 189 8.18 -4.98 10.22
N LEU A 190 9.28 -4.32 9.89
CA LEU A 190 9.32 -3.16 9.01
C LEU A 190 10.26 -3.46 7.85
N TYR A 191 9.73 -3.43 6.63
CA TYR A 191 10.51 -3.58 5.41
C TYR A 191 10.44 -2.28 4.61
N ILE A 192 11.61 -1.74 4.28
CA ILE A 192 11.72 -0.51 3.49
C ILE A 192 12.62 -0.85 2.31
N ASN A 193 12.07 -0.76 1.10
CA ASN A 193 12.82 -0.84 -0.14
C ASN A 193 12.72 0.51 -0.83
N THR A 194 13.71 1.36 -0.59
CA THR A 194 13.89 2.59 -1.35
C THR A 194 14.51 2.22 -2.70
N PRO A 195 14.02 2.81 -3.81
CA PRO A 195 14.74 2.66 -5.07
C PRO A 195 16.14 3.22 -4.82
N THR A 196 17.17 2.39 -5.01
CA THR A 196 18.52 2.92 -5.03
C THR A 196 18.53 3.90 -6.17
N GLU A 197 18.72 5.18 -5.85
CA GLU A 197 18.91 6.26 -6.80
C GLU A 197 20.13 5.92 -7.66
N SER A 198 19.90 5.04 -8.64
CA SER A 198 20.81 4.76 -9.72
C SER A 198 20.63 5.86 -10.73
N TYR A 199 20.69 7.12 -10.27
CA TYR A 199 21.05 8.20 -11.15
C TYR A 199 22.42 7.81 -11.66
N SER A 200 22.43 7.39 -12.92
CA SER A 200 23.61 7.46 -13.76
C SER A 200 24.15 8.87 -13.59
N SER A 201 25.14 9.01 -12.71
CA SER A 201 26.01 10.18 -12.68
C SER A 201 26.34 10.49 -14.14
N PRO A 202 26.04 11.70 -14.64
CA PRO A 202 26.36 12.03 -16.02
C PRO A 202 27.85 11.74 -16.18
N ARG A 203 28.17 10.77 -17.05
CA ARG A 203 29.51 10.30 -17.39
C ARG A 203 30.54 11.40 -17.18
N ALA A 204 31.17 11.44 -16.01
CA ALA A 204 32.56 11.81 -15.94
C ALA A 204 33.29 10.60 -16.52
N SER A 205 33.65 10.70 -17.80
CA SER A 205 34.66 9.83 -18.39
C SER A 205 35.85 9.79 -17.43
N CYS A 206 36.12 8.63 -16.84
CA CYS A 206 37.41 7.94 -16.85
C CYS A 206 37.43 6.81 -15.80
N ALA A 207 37.63 5.60 -16.32
CA ALA A 207 38.09 4.35 -15.70
C ALA A 207 38.29 4.28 -14.17
N SER A 208 37.51 3.42 -13.50
CA SER A 208 38.08 2.24 -12.80
C SER A 208 36.96 1.26 -12.43
N SER A 209 37.24 -0.02 -12.65
CA SER A 209 36.34 -1.16 -12.43
C SER A 209 36.44 -1.67 -10.99
N GLY A 210 35.33 -1.72 -10.26
CA GLY A 210 35.22 -2.39 -8.97
C GLY A 210 33.83 -3.02 -8.78
N PRO A 211 33.71 -4.18 -8.12
CA PRO A 211 32.45 -4.92 -8.04
C PRO A 211 31.48 -4.26 -7.05
N ARG A 212 30.23 -4.01 -7.49
CA ARG A 212 29.15 -3.46 -6.66
C ARG A 212 28.31 -4.58 -6.04
N THR A 213 28.22 -4.60 -4.71
CA THR A 213 27.24 -5.39 -3.92
C THR A 213 26.03 -4.52 -3.57
N GLY A 214 24.82 -4.95 -3.94
CA GLY A 214 23.56 -4.28 -3.57
C GLY A 214 23.26 -4.43 -2.07
N SER A 215 22.95 -3.33 -1.39
CA SER A 215 22.61 -3.29 0.03
C SER A 215 21.08 -3.29 0.22
N ALA A 216 20.55 -4.29 0.91
CA ALA A 216 19.20 -4.28 1.46
C ALA A 216 19.28 -3.97 2.96
N PHE A 217 18.80 -2.79 3.38
CA PHE A 217 18.76 -2.43 4.80
C PHE A 217 17.56 -3.11 5.48
N ARG A 218 17.82 -4.11 6.33
CA ARG A 218 16.83 -4.60 7.30
C ARG A 218 16.90 -3.76 8.56
N TYR A 219 15.86 -3.00 8.85
CA TYR A 219 15.69 -2.39 10.16
C TYR A 219 15.05 -3.42 11.10
N HIS A 220 15.83 -3.94 12.05
CA HIS A 220 15.26 -4.61 13.21
C HIS A 220 14.77 -3.53 14.17
N CYS A 221 13.45 -3.31 14.23
CA CYS A 221 12.85 -2.60 15.36
C CYS A 221 13.11 -3.46 16.60
N GLN A 222 14.07 -3.07 17.45
CA GLN A 222 14.12 -3.64 18.79
C GLN A 222 12.86 -3.21 19.54
N PRO A 223 12.15 -4.13 20.22
CA PRO A 223 11.09 -3.74 21.12
C PRO A 223 11.73 -2.89 22.22
N GLN A 224 11.41 -1.59 22.26
CA GLN A 224 11.64 -0.80 23.46
C GLN A 224 10.85 -1.47 24.58
N VAL A 225 11.56 -2.07 25.53
CA VAL A 225 10.99 -2.55 26.79
C VAL A 225 10.47 -1.31 27.52
N MET A 226 9.20 -0.99 27.31
CA MET A 226 8.52 0.00 28.13
C MET A 226 8.40 -0.57 29.54
N ALA A 227 8.97 0.17 30.49
CA ALA A 227 8.90 -0.11 31.91
C ALA A 227 7.46 -0.44 32.30
N THR A 228 7.25 -1.64 32.85
CA THR A 228 6.01 -2.04 33.49
C THR A 228 5.75 -1.08 34.65
N HIS A 229 4.75 -0.21 34.49
CA HIS A 229 4.19 0.54 35.60
C HIS A 229 3.63 -0.46 36.63
N THR A 230 4.32 -0.53 37.77
CA THR A 230 3.93 -1.28 38.95
C THR A 230 2.56 -0.82 39.41
N ARG A 231 1.61 -1.76 39.46
CA ARG A 231 0.24 -1.60 39.95
C ARG A 231 0.26 -1.08 41.39
N PRO A 232 -0.49 -0.01 41.75
CA PRO A 232 -0.63 0.38 43.15
C PRO A 232 -1.47 -0.66 43.91
N PRO A 233 -1.22 -0.86 45.22
CA PRO A 233 -1.93 -1.84 46.02
C PRO A 233 -3.41 -1.51 46.15
N SER A 234 -4.25 -2.53 45.94
CA SER A 234 -5.70 -2.50 46.11
C SER A 234 -6.06 -2.19 47.56
N ALA A 235 -6.76 -1.08 47.79
CA ALA A 235 -7.28 -0.72 49.09
C ALA A 235 -8.47 -1.62 49.48
N GLY A 236 -8.30 -2.28 50.64
CA GLY A 236 -9.29 -2.73 51.62
C GLY A 236 -10.74 -2.99 51.22
N ALA A 237 -11.17 -4.24 51.35
CA ALA A 237 -12.57 -4.61 51.54
C ALA A 237 -13.03 -4.26 52.98
N PRO A 238 -14.28 -3.79 53.20
CA PRO A 238 -14.79 -3.51 54.53
C PRO A 238 -15.17 -4.81 55.27
N ARG A 239 -14.63 -4.97 56.49
CA ARG A 239 -15.04 -5.99 57.46
C ARG A 239 -16.49 -5.71 57.90
N ARG A 240 -17.37 -6.69 57.74
CA ARG A 240 -18.60 -6.78 58.54
C ARG A 240 -18.22 -7.23 59.95
N LEU A 241 -18.66 -6.48 60.95
CA LEU A 241 -18.66 -6.91 62.35
C LEU A 241 -20.02 -7.56 62.68
N PRO A 242 -20.06 -8.53 63.60
CA PRO A 242 -21.27 -9.16 64.12
C PRO A 242 -22.08 -8.24 65.04
#